data_AF-A0A1Y5T907-F1
#
_entry.id   AF-A0A1Y5T907-F1
#
_cell.length_a   1.000
_cell.length_b   1.000
_cell.length_c   1.000
_cell.angle_alpha   90.00
_cell.angle_beta   90.00
_cell.angle_gamma   90.00
#
_symmetry.space_group_name_H-M   'P 1'
#
loop_
_entity.id
_entity.type
_entity.pdbx_description
1 polymer ?
#
loop_
_entity_poly.entity_id
_entity_poly.type
_entity_poly.pdbx_seq_one_letter_code
_entity_poly.pdbx_strand_id
1 'polypeptide(L)' 'MLNNIGLPGLLLIAVVVLVLFGRGKISSLMGEVGKGITAFKKGVDDGKAELEDSAADAKDVTPTEETKEETKV' A
#
# COMPACT_ATOMS: atom_id res chain seq x y z
N MET A 1 29.44 -12.07 -23.11
CA MET A 1 29.99 -10.70 -22.94
C MET A 1 28.91 -9.63 -22.69
N LEU A 2 27.65 -9.99 -22.42
CA LEU A 2 26.53 -9.04 -22.17
C LEU A 2 26.13 -8.92 -20.69
N ASN A 3 26.74 -9.72 -19.81
CA ASN A 3 26.40 -9.80 -18.39
C ASN A 3 26.84 -8.58 -17.56
N ASN A 4 27.58 -7.65 -18.18
CA ASN A 4 28.06 -6.42 -17.55
C ASN A 4 27.21 -5.18 -17.90
N ILE A 5 26.08 -5.32 -18.61
CA ILE A 5 25.26 -4.15 -19.03
C ILE A 5 24.09 -3.88 -18.07
N GLY A 6 23.59 -4.88 -17.34
CA GLY A 6 22.44 -4.71 -16.44
C GLY A 6 22.74 -3.77 -15.27
N LEU A 7 23.46 -4.27 -14.26
CA LEU A 7 23.79 -3.49 -13.07
C LEU A 7 24.76 -2.31 -13.37
N PRO A 8 25.87 -2.52 -14.11
CA PRO A 8 26.84 -1.45 -14.36
C PRO A 8 26.30 -0.37 -15.31
N GLY A 9 25.46 -0.72 -16.28
CA GLY A 9 24.84 0.24 -17.19
C GLY A 9 23.84 1.14 -16.48
N LEU A 10 23.03 0.60 -15.57
CA LEU A 10 22.13 1.39 -14.74
C LEU A 10 22.87 2.36 -13.83
N LEU A 11 24.02 1.96 -13.29
CA LEU A 11 24.88 2.84 -12.48
C LEU A 11 25.41 4.01 -13.31
N LEU A 12 25.84 3.77 -14.55
CA LEU A 12 26.30 4.82 -15.46
C LEU A 12 25.19 5.83 -15.77
N ILE A 13 23.98 5.33 -16.06
CA ILE A 13 22.80 6.18 -16.29
C ILE A 13 22.49 7.02 -15.04
N ALA A 14 22.51 6.41 -13.86
CA ALA A 14 22.27 7.12 -12.59
C ALA A 14 23.29 8.25 -12.37
N VAL A 15 24.56 8.04 -12.68
CA VAL A 15 25.60 9.08 -12.59
C VAL A 15 25.34 10.21 -13.60
N VAL A 16 25.01 9.89 -14.86
CA VAL A 16 24.71 10.91 -15.88
C VAL A 16 23.51 11.77 -15.46
N VAL A 17 22.44 11.14 -14.98
CA VAL A 17 21.25 11.85 -14.47
C VAL A 17 21.61 12.71 -13.26
N LEU A 18 22.42 12.20 -12.32
CA LEU A 18 22.88 12.96 -11.16
C LEU A 18 23.68 14.21 -11.56
N VAL A 19 24.52 14.13 -12.60
CA VAL A 19 25.31 15.27 -13.10
C VAL A 19 24.41 16.31 -13.77
N LEU A 20 23.44 15.88 -14.59
CA LEU A 20 22.52 16.80 -15.29
C LEU A 20 21.55 17.52 -14.35
N PHE A 21 20.99 16.80 -13.38
CA PHE A 21 19.98 17.34 -12.46
C PHE A 21 20.59 17.89 -11.17
N GLY A 22 21.79 17.44 -10.80
CA GLY A 22 22.49 17.80 -9.56
C GLY A 22 21.91 17.11 -8.33
N ARG A 23 22.76 16.83 -7.33
CA ARG A 23 22.38 16.20 -6.06
C ARG A 23 21.27 16.95 -5.30
N GLY A 24 21.24 18.28 -5.40
CA GLY A 24 20.30 19.13 -4.67
C GLY A 24 18.85 18.97 -5.14
N LYS A 25 18.61 18.99 -6.45
CA LYS A 25 17.24 18.92 -7.01
C LYS A 25 16.64 17.53 -6.82
N ILE A 26 17.43 16.47 -7.04
CA ILE A 26 16.98 15.08 -6.84
C ILE A 26 16.65 14.82 -5.36
N SER A 27 17.45 15.32 -4.42
CA SER A 27 17.19 15.13 -2.98
C SER A 27 15.91 15.83 -2.52
N SER A 28 15.64 17.03 -3.02
CA SER A 28 14.40 17.76 -2.68
C SER A 28 13.17 17.02 -3.21
N LEU A 29 13.21 16.61 -4.49
CA LEU A 29 12.12 15.87 -5.14
C LEU A 29 11.87 14.51 -4.47
N MET A 30 12.93 13.76 -4.14
CA MET A 30 12.79 12.49 -3.43
C MET A 30 12.22 12.66 -2.02
N GLY A 31 12.50 13.78 -1.34
CA GLY A 31 11.89 14.10 -0.05
C GLY A 31 10.39 14.37 -0.15
N GLU A 32 9.94 15.11 -1.16
CA GLU A 32 8.52 15.40 -1.40
C GLU A 32 7.76 14.15 -1.86
N VAL A 33 8.32 13.39 -2.80
CA VAL A 33 7.76 12.11 -3.27
C VAL A 33 7.72 11.09 -2.13
N GLY A 34 8.77 11.00 -1.32
CA GLY A 34 8.84 10.10 -0.17
C GLY A 34 7.72 10.35 0.84
N LYS A 35 7.47 11.64 1.19
CA LYS A 35 6.34 12.02 2.05
C LYS A 35 4.99 11.61 1.45
N GLY A 36 4.81 11.79 0.15
CA GLY A 36 3.59 11.38 -0.56
C GLY A 36 3.36 9.87 -0.51
N ILE A 37 4.40 9.08 -0.77
CA ILE A 37 4.34 7.61 -0.68
C ILE A 37 4.06 7.17 0.76
N THR A 38 4.70 7.77 1.76
CA THR A 38 4.45 7.44 3.18
C THR A 38 3.02 7.77 3.60
N ALA A 39 2.49 8.94 3.21
CA ALA A 39 1.11 9.32 3.50
C ALA A 39 0.11 8.39 2.80
N PHE A 40 0.38 8.01 1.54
CA PHE A 40 -0.42 7.05 0.81
C PHE A 40 -0.41 5.67 1.48
N LYS A 41 0.76 5.18 1.86
CA LYS A 41 0.93 3.91 2.57
C LYS A 41 0.16 3.89 3.89
N LYS A 42 0.31 4.96 4.69
CA LYS A 42 -0.43 5.13 5.94
C LYS A 42 -1.94 5.18 5.72
N GLY A 43 -2.43 5.92 4.72
CA GLY A 43 -3.86 5.97 4.41
C GLY A 43 -4.44 4.62 3.96
N VAL A 44 -3.68 3.81 3.21
CA VAL A 44 -4.08 2.45 2.83
C VAL A 44 -4.09 1.51 4.03
N ASP A 45 -3.07 1.58 4.89
CA ASP A 45 -2.97 0.73 6.08
C ASP A 45 -4.06 1.10 7.12
N ASP A 46 -4.31 2.39 7.35
CA ASP A 46 -5.37 2.90 8.23
C ASP A 46 -6.76 2.50 7.68
N GLY A 47 -7.01 2.64 6.38
CA GLY A 47 -8.26 2.18 5.75
C GLY A 47 -8.45 0.67 5.83
N LYS A 48 -7.38 -0.13 5.73
CA LYS A 48 -7.47 -1.59 5.94
C LYS A 48 -7.81 -1.92 7.40
N ALA A 49 -7.24 -1.19 8.36
CA ALA A 49 -7.54 -1.37 9.78
C ALA A 49 -8.99 -1.00 10.13
N GLU A 50 -9.52 0.10 9.58
CA GLU A 50 -10.93 0.48 9.77
C GLU A 50 -11.91 -0.55 9.18
N LEU A 51 -11.55 -1.20 8.07
CA LEU A 51 -12.35 -2.26 7.48
C LEU A 51 -12.32 -3.57 8.30
N GLU A 52 -11.21 -3.90 8.96
CA GLU A 52 -11.13 -5.05 9.87
C GLU A 52 -11.81 -4.77 11.22
N ASP A 53 -11.74 -3.55 11.74
CA ASP A 53 -12.40 -3.13 12.99
C ASP A 53 -13.93 -3.03 12.80
N SER A 54 -14.39 -2.50 11.65
CA SER A 54 -15.81 -2.48 11.28
C SER A 54 -16.42 -3.87 11.06
N ALA A 55 -15.60 -4.88 10.76
CA ALA A 55 -16.03 -6.27 10.66
C ALA A 55 -16.08 -6.97 12.04
N ALA A 56 -15.35 -6.47 13.04
CA ALA A 56 -15.38 -6.97 14.42
C ALA A 56 -16.56 -6.39 15.23
N ASP A 57 -17.02 -5.17 14.92
CA ASP A 57 -18.16 -4.50 15.58
C ASP A 57 -19.52 -4.73 14.89
N ALA A 58 -19.55 -5.48 13.79
CA ALA A 58 -20.79 -6.03 13.23
C ALA A 58 -21.30 -7.12 14.18
N LYS A 59 -21.95 -6.70 15.27
CA LYS A 59 -22.77 -7.58 16.11
C LYS A 59 -23.66 -8.41 15.20
N ASP A 60 -23.42 -9.70 15.21
CA ASP A 60 -24.30 -10.72 14.66
C ASP A 60 -25.69 -10.52 15.28
N VAL A 61 -26.54 -9.80 14.55
CA VAL A 61 -27.96 -9.63 14.84
C VAL A 61 -28.78 -10.64 14.05
N THR A 62 -28.19 -11.80 13.72
CA THR A 62 -28.95 -12.93 13.20
C THR A 62 -30.05 -13.23 14.21
N PRO A 63 -31.34 -12.97 13.90
CA PRO A 63 -32.41 -13.40 14.77
C PRO A 63 -32.30 -14.93 14.81
N THR A 64 -32.14 -15.49 16.01
CA THR A 64 -32.35 -16.91 16.23
C THR A 64 -33.68 -17.27 15.60
N GLU A 65 -33.62 -18.13 14.59
CA GLU A 65 -34.76 -18.73 13.91
C GLU A 65 -35.46 -19.69 14.90
N GLU A 66 -36.06 -19.15 15.96
CA GLU A 66 -37.14 -19.79 16.70
C GLU A 66 -38.44 -19.40 16.03
N THR A 67 -38.90 -20.19 15.07
CA THR A 67 -40.34 -20.45 14.84
C THR A 67 -40.52 -21.52 13.75
N LYS A 68 -41.26 -22.58 14.14
CA LYS A 68 -41.88 -23.66 13.36
C LYS A 68 -41.00 -24.87 13.01
N GLU A 69 -41.08 -25.87 13.88
CA GLU A 69 -41.82 -27.08 13.55
C GLU A 69 -42.30 -27.80 14.82
N GLU A 70 -43.46 -27.39 15.31
CA GLU A 70 -44.37 -28.30 16.00
C GLU A 70 -45.69 -28.22 15.22
N THR A 71 -46.31 -29.38 15.00
CA THR A 71 -47.60 -29.62 14.32
C THR A 71 -47.53 -29.89 12.81
N LYS A 72 -47.41 -31.17 12.43
CA LYS A 72 -48.48 -31.85 11.67
C LYS A 72 -48.30 -33.38 11.59
N VAL A 73 -49.31 -34.08 12.11
CA VAL A 73 -49.92 -35.38 11.70
C VAL A 73 -49.11 -36.68 11.71
#